data_AF-A0A453MYU6-F1
#
_entry.id   AF-A0A453MYU6-F1
#
_cell.length_a   1.000
_cell.length_b   1.000
_cell.length_c   1.000
_cell.angle_alpha   90.00
_cell.angle_beta   90.00
_cell.angle_gamma   90.00
#
_symmetry.space_group_name_H-M   'P 1'
#
loop_
_entity.id
_entity.type
_entity.pdbx_description
1 polymer ?
#
loop_
_entity_poly.entity_id
_entity_poly.type
_entity_poly.pdbx_seq_one_letter_code
_entity_poly.pdbx_strand_id
1 'polypeptide(L)' 'MYQIPGISSTVNMEHIRKHYYGSHPSINPYGIIPQGPNVDYNAPHDRERLFL' A
#
# COMPACT_ATOMS: atom_id res chain seq x y z
N MET A 1 1.71 -8.15 -9.59
CA MET A 1 0.78 -8.55 -8.53
C MET A 1 -0.34 -7.55 -8.34
N TYR A 2 -0.08 -6.29 -7.96
CA TYR A 2 -1.14 -5.28 -7.77
C TYR A 2 -2.07 -5.14 -9.00
N GLN A 3 -1.50 -5.25 -10.21
CA GLN A 3 -2.21 -5.13 -11.49
C GLN A 3 -2.96 -6.40 -11.94
N ILE A 4 -2.93 -7.48 -11.15
CA ILE A 4 -3.75 -8.67 -11.44
C ILE A 4 -5.23 -8.29 -11.27
N PRO A 5 -6.13 -8.69 -12.20
CA PRO A 5 -7.56 -8.39 -12.10
C PRO A 5 -8.15 -8.73 -10.73
N GLY A 6 -8.80 -7.76 -10.10
CA GLY A 6 -9.44 -7.92 -8.79
C GLY A 6 -8.53 -7.77 -7.56
N ILE A 7 -7.21 -7.67 -7.71
CA ILE A 7 -6.32 -7.48 -6.54
C ILE A 7 -6.38 -6.05 -6.01
N SER A 8 -6.38 -5.04 -6.87
CA SER A 8 -6.36 -3.63 -6.44
C SER A 8 -7.56 -3.25 -5.57
N SER A 9 -8.74 -3.84 -5.80
CA SER A 9 -9.95 -3.60 -4.99
C SER A 9 -9.83 -4.13 -3.56
N THR A 10 -8.87 -5.02 -3.29
CA THR A 10 -8.63 -5.55 -1.94
C THR A 10 -7.68 -4.67 -1.11
N VAL A 11 -7.04 -3.68 -1.74
CA VAL A 11 -6.01 -2.85 -1.09
C VAL A 11 -6.60 -1.49 -0.70
N ASN A 12 -6.90 -1.32 0.59
CA ASN A 12 -7.30 -0.03 1.16
C ASN A 12 -6.15 0.61 1.93
N MET A 13 -5.41 1.51 1.27
CA MET A 13 -4.26 2.19 1.86
C MET A 13 -4.63 3.12 3.03
N GLU A 14 -5.82 3.71 3.01
CA GLU A 14 -6.28 4.55 4.12
C GLU A 14 -6.48 3.71 5.39
N HIS A 15 -7.16 2.58 5.26
CA HIS A 15 -7.41 1.65 6.36
C HIS A 15 -6.10 1.10 6.94
N ILE A 16 -5.19 0.64 6.08
CA ILE A 16 -3.86 0.14 6.48
C ILE A 16 -3.13 1.20 7.30
N ARG A 17 -3.05 2.44 6.81
CA ARG A 17 -2.31 3.52 7.49
C ARG A 17 -2.93 3.87 8.83
N LYS A 18 -4.26 4.06 8.88
CA LYS A 18 -4.96 4.38 10.13
C LYS A 18 -4.75 3.30 11.18
N HIS A 19 -4.79 2.03 10.80
CA HIS A 19 -4.54 0.93 11.72
C HIS A 19 -3.10 0.96 12.27
N TYR A 20 -2.09 0.94 11.40
CA TYR A 20 -0.71 0.84 11.86
C TYR A 20 -0.24 2.07 12.64
N TYR A 21 -0.56 3.27 12.19
CA TYR A 21 -0.12 4.48 12.88
C TYR A 21 -0.98 4.81 14.11
N GLY A 22 -2.26 4.44 14.12
CA GLY A 22 -3.20 4.77 15.19
C GLY A 22 -3.30 3.72 16.32
N SER A 23 -3.08 2.44 16.02
CA SER A 23 -3.28 1.35 17.01
C SER A 23 -2.05 0.99 17.83
N HIS A 24 -0.87 1.58 17.55
CA HIS A 24 0.39 1.23 18.20
C HIS A 24 0.98 2.39 19.04
N PRO A 25 0.36 2.76 20.17
CA PRO A 25 0.78 3.91 20.98
C PRO A 25 2.15 3.72 21.66
N SER A 26 2.63 2.48 21.84
CA SER A 26 3.98 2.21 22.33
C SER A 26 5.08 2.59 21.33
N ILE A 27 4.73 2.71 20.04
CA ILE A 27 5.64 3.04 18.95
C ILE A 27 5.39 4.47 18.44
N ASN A 28 4.11 4.84 18.28
CA ASN A 28 3.67 6.15 17.79
C ASN A 28 2.68 6.79 18.78
N PRO A 29 3.15 7.36 19.90
CA PRO A 29 2.29 7.85 20.98
C PRO A 29 1.26 8.90 20.54
N TYR A 30 1.58 9.65 19.49
CA TYR A 30 0.75 10.74 18.99
C TYR A 30 -0.16 10.33 17.83
N GLY A 31 -0.08 9.08 17.37
CA GLY A 31 -0.90 8.59 16.25
C GLY A 31 -0.67 9.33 14.93
N ILE A 32 0.48 9.97 14.75
CA ILE A 32 0.78 10.77 13.55
C ILE A 32 0.83 9.83 12.35
N ILE A 33 -0.01 10.12 11.35
CA ILE A 33 0.03 9.45 10.04
C ILE A 33 0.88 10.33 9.12
N PRO A 34 2.07 9.89 8.68
CA PRO A 34 2.90 10.66 7.74
C PRO A 34 2.18 10.79 6.38
N GLN A 35 2.72 11.54 5.42
CA GLN A 35 2.22 11.54 4.03
C GLN A 35 2.58 10.24 3.29
N GLY A 36 3.73 9.65 3.62
CA GLY A 36 4.22 8.42 2.98
C GLY A 36 4.84 8.69 1.59
N PRO A 37 5.35 7.63 0.94
CA PRO A 37 6.00 7.75 -0.36
C PRO A 37 4.99 7.95 -1.50
N ASN A 38 5.41 8.66 -2.55
CA ASN A 38 4.64 8.78 -3.79
C ASN A 38 4.88 7.55 -4.67
N VAL A 39 4.02 6.53 -4.54
CA VAL A 39 4.15 5.25 -5.27
C VAL A 39 2.98 5.11 -6.24
N ASP A 40 3.31 4.95 -7.53
CA ASP A 40 2.33 4.58 -8.55
C ASP A 40 2.32 3.05 -8.73
N TYR A 41 1.35 2.38 -8.10
CA TYR A 41 1.17 0.94 -8.25
C TYR A 41 0.59 0.52 -9.62
N ASN A 42 0.09 1.48 -10.41
CA ASN A 42 -0.39 1.28 -11.77
C ASN A 42 0.69 1.52 -12.83
N ALA A 43 1.89 1.94 -12.43
CA ALA A 43 3.01 2.10 -13.35
C ALA A 43 3.26 0.78 -14.11
N PRO A 44 3.39 0.82 -15.44
CA PRO A 44 3.49 -0.39 -16.25
C PRO A 44 4.70 -1.23 -15.83
N HIS A 45 4.54 -2.54 -15.85
CA HIS A 45 5.62 -3.48 -15.63
C HIS A 45 5.78 -4.42 -16.82
N ASP A 46 7.01 -4.83 -17.12
CA ASP A 46 7.31 -5.74 -18.23
C ASP A 46 7.81 -7.08 -17.70
N ARG A 47 7.04 -7.68 -16.79
CA ARG A 47 7.36 -8.99 -16.20
C ARG A 47 6.76 -10.16 -16.98
N GLU A 48 5.78 -9.89 -17.83
CA GLU A 48 5.14 -10.90 -18.67
C GLU A 48 6.13 -11.51 -19.68
N ARG A 49 7.12 -10.74 -20.15
CA ARG A 49 8.19 -11.23 -21.06
C ARG A 49 9.02 -12.39 -20.50
N LEU A 50 9.01 -12.61 -19.19
CA LEU A 50 9.83 -13.65 -18.54
C LEU A 50 9.18 -15.03 -18.61
N PHE A 51 7.92 -15.11 -19.05
CA PHE A 51 7.13 -16.34 -19.10
C PHE A 51 6.67 -16.68 -20.52
N LEU A 52 7.17 -15.95 -21.51
CA LEU A 52 7.09 -16.25 -22.94
C LEU A 52 8.46 -16.74 -23.42
#